data_AF-A0A382FZT0-F1
#
_entry.id   AF-A0A382FZT0-F1
#
_cell.length_a   1.000
_cell.length_b   1.000
_cell.length_c   1.000
_cell.angle_alpha   90.00
_cell.angle_beta   90.00
_cell.angle_gamma   90.00
#
_symmetry.space_group_name_H-M   'P 1'
#
loop_
_entity.id
_entity.type
_entity.pdbx_description
1 polymer ?
#
loop_
_entity_poly.entity_id
_entity_poly.type
_entity_poly.pdbx_seq_one_letter_code
_entity_poly.pdbx_strand_id
1 'polypeptide(L)'
;MQKYFNYFVIFLSLNFLFCTQVLSGNCTDVSGSTATFSTSCTDLDIDGDGSNVTINSGVTIDGTKKAVNFANATNATLTNNGTISASDKKGLFNTTGASINTLTNSGTISSDDEYGLLNDDGATITTLTNSGTISSTRKWGVYNVNSGVITTLTNSGTISSNRSGLWNGGTITTLTNSGNIKALSGHYGLKNVNGTIGTLTNSGTISASGNYGLYNDGTAGGTATITTLTNTGTISASGNSIGIYNATDSTITTLNNSQGASSSALTYDAKLPTNYNVIVNSTSDFGKTTFSNASGTTTFGVHSTSTLAASTTYSSVLSGLSSSDIASGTSDTFVSGSKRYDWTLSNSSGKLWDLVVDEEVDITPDTNTSVTSSVKPNV
;
A
#
# COMPACT_ATOMS: atom_id res chain seq x y z
N MET A 1 -66.08 -25.36 38.15
CA MET A 1 -65.40 -24.08 37.87
C MET A 1 -63.90 -24.33 37.99
N GLN A 2 -63.18 -24.74 36.94
CA GLN A 2 -62.44 -23.86 35.98
C GLN A 2 -61.73 -22.71 36.72
N LYS A 3 -60.40 -22.52 36.68
CA LYS A 3 -59.51 -22.51 35.50
C LYS A 3 -58.06 -22.86 35.90
N TYR A 4 -57.37 -23.62 35.03
CA TYR A 4 -55.93 -23.84 35.05
C TYR A 4 -55.21 -22.87 34.10
N PHE A 5 -53.95 -22.65 34.44
CA PHE A 5 -52.91 -21.78 33.90
C PHE A 5 -52.67 -21.92 32.38
N ASN A 6 -52.49 -20.80 31.68
CA ASN A 6 -52.27 -20.70 30.24
C ASN A 6 -50.86 -21.19 29.81
N TYR A 7 -50.82 -21.97 28.74
CA TYR A 7 -49.63 -22.32 27.95
C TYR A 7 -49.27 -21.17 26.99
N PHE A 8 -47.98 -20.84 26.86
CA PHE A 8 -47.45 -20.06 25.74
C PHE A 8 -46.37 -20.92 25.06
N VAL A 9 -46.74 -21.56 23.93
CA VAL A 9 -45.81 -22.28 23.06
C VAL A 9 -45.61 -21.41 21.82
N ILE A 10 -44.42 -20.82 21.69
CA ILE A 10 -44.00 -20.13 20.47
C ILE A 10 -43.47 -21.20 19.50
N PHE A 11 -44.17 -21.41 18.39
CA PHE A 11 -43.66 -22.16 17.24
C PHE A 11 -42.74 -21.25 16.42
N LEU A 12 -41.44 -21.58 16.35
CA LEU A 12 -40.50 -20.96 15.42
C LEU A 12 -40.41 -21.85 14.17
N SER A 13 -41.13 -21.49 13.11
CA SER A 13 -41.00 -22.15 11.80
C SER A 13 -39.82 -21.54 11.03
N LEU A 14 -38.73 -22.32 10.93
CA LEU A 14 -37.59 -22.03 10.07
C LEU A 14 -38.02 -22.25 8.61
N ASN A 15 -38.28 -21.16 7.87
CA ASN A 15 -38.42 -21.21 6.42
C ASN A 15 -37.02 -21.30 5.79
N PHE A 16 -36.56 -22.51 5.49
CA PHE A 16 -35.48 -22.70 4.53
C PHE A 16 -36.03 -22.39 3.13
N LEU A 17 -35.81 -21.16 2.67
CA LEU A 17 -35.97 -20.80 1.27
C LEU A 17 -34.79 -21.45 0.53
N PHE A 18 -35.01 -22.62 -0.08
CA PHE A 18 -34.10 -23.12 -1.11
C PHE A 18 -34.23 -22.20 -2.32
N CYS A 19 -33.37 -21.18 -2.38
CA CYS A 19 -33.20 -20.39 -3.60
C CYS A 19 -32.56 -21.31 -4.63
N THR A 20 -33.36 -21.82 -5.56
CA THR A 20 -32.85 -22.46 -6.77
C THR A 20 -32.02 -21.42 -7.51
N GLN A 21 -30.70 -21.60 -7.54
CA GLN A 21 -29.81 -20.81 -8.37
C GLN A 21 -30.30 -20.95 -9.82
N VAL A 22 -30.93 -19.90 -10.35
CA VAL A 22 -31.12 -19.77 -11.80
C VAL A 22 -29.71 -19.63 -12.33
N LEU A 23 -29.18 -20.69 -12.94
CA LEU A 23 -27.89 -20.64 -13.63
C LEU A 23 -27.98 -19.51 -14.64
N SER A 24 -27.20 -18.45 -14.42
CA SER A 24 -27.18 -17.38 -15.39
C SER A 24 -26.50 -17.87 -16.66
N GLY A 25 -27.04 -17.46 -17.81
CA GLY A 25 -26.41 -17.73 -19.10
C GLY A 25 -25.08 -16.99 -19.22
N ASN A 26 -24.29 -17.37 -20.22
CA ASN A 26 -23.03 -16.69 -20.49
C ASN A 26 -23.25 -15.21 -20.80
N CYS A 27 -22.29 -14.38 -20.42
CA CYS A 27 -22.25 -13.00 -20.85
C CYS A 27 -22.03 -12.97 -22.37
N THR A 28 -22.53 -11.90 -23.01
CA THR A 28 -22.13 -11.62 -24.39
C THR A 28 -20.75 -10.98 -24.35
N ASP A 29 -19.79 -11.59 -25.05
CA ASP A 29 -18.42 -11.07 -25.14
C ASP A 29 -18.39 -9.68 -25.78
N VAL A 30 -17.42 -8.88 -25.37
CA VAL A 30 -17.27 -7.50 -25.84
C VAL A 30 -15.96 -7.38 -26.61
N SER A 31 -16.05 -7.01 -27.89
CA SER A 31 -14.87 -6.82 -28.74
C SER A 31 -14.94 -5.49 -29.48
N GLY A 32 -13.96 -4.61 -29.25
CA GLY A 32 -13.86 -3.27 -29.86
C GLY A 32 -15.10 -2.39 -29.75
N SER A 33 -15.89 -2.56 -28.68
CA SER A 33 -17.19 -1.89 -28.53
C SER A 33 -17.51 -1.55 -27.07
N THR A 34 -18.59 -0.78 -26.88
CA THR A 34 -19.08 -0.39 -25.55
C THR A 34 -20.24 -1.27 -25.12
N ALA A 35 -20.20 -1.79 -23.90
CA ALA A 35 -21.27 -2.59 -23.32
C ALA A 35 -21.53 -2.25 -21.86
N THR A 36 -22.81 -2.32 -21.45
CA THR A 36 -23.24 -2.17 -20.06
C THR A 36 -24.02 -3.40 -19.64
N PHE A 37 -23.55 -4.08 -18.60
CA PHE A 37 -24.21 -5.23 -18.00
C PHE A 37 -25.14 -4.75 -16.87
N SER A 38 -26.44 -4.93 -17.07
CA SER A 38 -27.50 -4.65 -16.08
C SER A 38 -28.16 -5.91 -15.52
N THR A 39 -27.74 -7.08 -15.97
CA THR A 39 -28.23 -8.40 -15.54
C THR A 39 -27.04 -9.31 -15.29
N SER A 40 -27.10 -10.11 -14.23
CA SER A 40 -26.04 -11.07 -13.90
C SER A 40 -25.88 -12.11 -15.01
N CYS A 41 -24.64 -12.49 -15.29
CA CYS A 41 -24.26 -13.51 -16.28
C CYS A 41 -22.98 -14.21 -15.85
N THR A 42 -22.57 -15.24 -16.56
CA THR A 42 -21.34 -15.99 -16.28
C THR A 42 -20.35 -15.82 -17.42
N ASP A 43 -19.05 -15.85 -17.14
CA ASP A 43 -17.96 -15.85 -18.14
C ASP A 43 -18.03 -14.71 -19.18
N LEU A 44 -17.21 -13.68 -18.97
CA LEU A 44 -17.12 -12.52 -19.86
C LEU A 44 -15.71 -12.40 -20.44
N ASP A 45 -15.58 -12.54 -21.77
CA ASP A 45 -14.37 -12.14 -22.49
C ASP A 45 -14.49 -10.69 -23.01
N ILE A 46 -13.44 -9.90 -22.77
CA ILE A 46 -13.31 -8.50 -23.23
C ILE A 46 -12.05 -8.41 -24.10
N ASP A 47 -12.24 -8.18 -25.40
CA ASP A 47 -11.19 -8.22 -26.41
C ASP A 47 -11.21 -6.98 -27.33
N GLY A 48 -10.28 -6.89 -28.27
CA GLY A 48 -10.24 -5.82 -29.27
C GLY A 48 -9.76 -4.47 -28.72
N ASP A 49 -9.51 -3.53 -29.63
CA ASP A 49 -9.05 -2.19 -29.28
C ASP A 49 -10.21 -1.31 -28.79
N GLY A 50 -10.03 -0.63 -27.66
CA GLY A 50 -10.97 0.37 -27.16
C GLY A 50 -12.28 -0.19 -26.59
N SER A 51 -12.33 -1.49 -26.26
CA SER A 51 -13.50 -2.06 -25.55
C SER A 51 -13.78 -1.33 -24.25
N ASN A 52 -15.04 -0.95 -24.01
CA ASN A 52 -15.45 -0.17 -22.86
C ASN A 52 -16.64 -0.82 -22.15
N VAL A 53 -16.38 -1.44 -21.01
CA VAL A 53 -17.36 -2.25 -20.28
C VAL A 53 -17.73 -1.61 -18.96
N THR A 54 -19.03 -1.55 -18.68
CA THR A 54 -19.56 -1.18 -17.37
C THR A 54 -20.39 -2.32 -16.79
N ILE A 55 -20.08 -2.74 -15.56
CA ILE A 55 -20.91 -3.67 -14.78
C ILE A 55 -21.64 -2.87 -13.71
N ASN A 56 -22.97 -2.85 -13.77
CA ASN A 56 -23.79 -2.07 -12.85
C ASN A 56 -23.79 -2.64 -11.43
N SER A 57 -24.12 -1.79 -10.45
CA SER A 57 -24.33 -2.24 -9.08
C SER A 57 -25.46 -3.30 -9.02
N GLY A 58 -25.26 -4.32 -8.18
CA GLY A 58 -26.18 -5.46 -8.06
C GLY A 58 -26.03 -6.54 -9.15
N VAL A 59 -25.20 -6.31 -10.17
CA VAL A 59 -24.90 -7.30 -11.21
C VAL A 59 -23.72 -8.15 -10.78
N THR A 60 -23.86 -9.47 -10.95
CA THR A 60 -22.77 -10.43 -10.75
C THR A 60 -22.34 -11.00 -12.10
N ILE A 61 -21.05 -10.90 -12.39
CA ILE A 61 -20.37 -11.67 -13.42
C ILE A 61 -19.59 -12.77 -12.70
N ASP A 62 -20.06 -14.01 -12.77
CA ASP A 62 -19.38 -15.13 -12.14
C ASP A 62 -18.64 -16.01 -13.15
N GLY A 63 -17.86 -16.96 -12.65
CA GLY A 63 -17.24 -17.98 -13.48
C GLY A 63 -16.55 -19.04 -12.65
N THR A 64 -16.14 -20.13 -13.28
CA THR A 64 -15.43 -21.19 -12.55
C THR A 64 -13.95 -20.85 -12.43
N LYS A 65 -13.19 -21.03 -13.52
CA LYS A 65 -11.73 -20.78 -13.50
C LYS A 65 -11.38 -19.29 -13.56
N LYS A 66 -12.17 -18.55 -14.31
CA LYS A 66 -12.06 -17.10 -14.51
C LYS A 66 -13.46 -16.54 -14.66
N ALA A 67 -13.74 -15.33 -14.17
CA ALA A 67 -15.05 -14.69 -14.35
C ALA A 67 -15.01 -13.61 -15.46
N VAL A 68 -13.98 -12.76 -15.45
CA VAL A 68 -13.71 -11.79 -16.53
C VAL A 68 -12.31 -11.99 -17.08
N ASN A 69 -12.17 -11.98 -18.40
CA ASN A 69 -10.90 -12.22 -19.06
C ASN A 69 -10.64 -11.22 -20.20
N PHE A 70 -9.43 -10.68 -20.24
CA PHE A 70 -8.91 -9.87 -21.33
C PHE A 70 -7.89 -10.71 -22.08
N ALA A 71 -8.26 -11.27 -23.23
CA ALA A 71 -7.38 -12.16 -23.98
C ALA A 71 -6.51 -11.40 -24.98
N ASN A 72 -7.12 -10.49 -25.74
CA ASN A 72 -6.50 -9.72 -26.82
C ASN A 72 -6.92 -8.24 -26.80
N ALA A 73 -7.38 -7.76 -25.64
CA ALA A 73 -7.77 -6.37 -25.48
C ALA A 73 -6.57 -5.44 -25.64
N THR A 74 -6.79 -4.32 -26.32
CA THR A 74 -5.88 -3.18 -26.32
C THR A 74 -6.65 -1.94 -25.93
N ASN A 75 -6.04 -1.06 -25.12
CA ASN A 75 -6.69 0.17 -24.66
C ASN A 75 -8.10 -0.04 -24.02
N ALA A 76 -8.34 -1.19 -23.38
CA ALA A 76 -9.67 -1.50 -22.86
C ALA A 76 -9.95 -0.76 -21.54
N THR A 77 -11.22 -0.48 -21.29
CA THR A 77 -11.73 0.12 -20.07
C THR A 77 -12.75 -0.80 -19.42
N LEU A 78 -12.62 -1.03 -18.12
CA LEU A 78 -13.61 -1.74 -17.31
C LEU A 78 -13.96 -0.93 -16.06
N THR A 79 -15.25 -0.65 -15.92
CA THR A 79 -15.85 -0.07 -14.71
C THR A 79 -16.69 -1.14 -14.01
N ASN A 80 -16.20 -1.67 -12.89
CA ASN A 80 -16.92 -2.63 -12.06
C ASN A 80 -17.57 -1.92 -10.85
N ASN A 81 -18.89 -1.80 -10.88
CA ASN A 81 -19.70 -1.36 -9.73
C ASN A 81 -20.45 -2.53 -9.06
N GLY A 82 -20.41 -3.72 -9.66
CA GLY A 82 -21.08 -4.92 -9.20
C GLY A 82 -20.11 -5.92 -8.57
N THR A 83 -20.32 -7.20 -8.86
CA THR A 83 -19.46 -8.29 -8.39
C THR A 83 -18.89 -9.06 -9.58
N ILE A 84 -17.57 -9.18 -9.64
CA ILE A 84 -16.87 -10.14 -10.48
C ILE A 84 -16.37 -11.24 -9.56
N SER A 85 -16.80 -12.49 -9.71
CA SER A 85 -16.41 -13.57 -8.79
C SER A 85 -16.14 -14.90 -9.47
N ALA A 86 -14.95 -15.47 -9.27
CA ALA A 86 -14.64 -16.82 -9.71
C ALA A 86 -14.70 -17.84 -8.56
N SER A 87 -15.29 -19.01 -8.78
CA SER A 87 -15.33 -20.09 -7.77
C SER A 87 -14.04 -20.92 -7.68
N ASP A 88 -13.08 -20.69 -8.58
CA ASP A 88 -11.74 -21.29 -8.58
C ASP A 88 -10.69 -20.17 -8.70
N LYS A 89 -10.06 -19.99 -9.86
CA LYS A 89 -8.74 -19.34 -9.89
C LYS A 89 -8.75 -17.82 -9.91
N LYS A 90 -9.49 -17.18 -10.80
CA LYS A 90 -9.23 -15.78 -11.19
C LYS A 90 -10.51 -14.95 -11.22
N GLY A 91 -10.69 -13.97 -10.35
CA GLY A 91 -11.81 -13.03 -10.50
C GLY A 91 -11.71 -12.31 -11.84
N LEU A 92 -10.60 -11.59 -12.03
CA LEU A 92 -10.24 -10.92 -13.27
C LEU A 92 -8.88 -11.41 -13.77
N PHE A 93 -8.79 -11.71 -15.07
CA PHE A 93 -7.55 -12.13 -15.72
C PHE A 93 -7.19 -11.20 -16.89
N ASN A 94 -6.08 -10.47 -16.75
CA ASN A 94 -5.46 -9.77 -17.87
C ASN A 94 -4.37 -10.67 -18.45
N THR A 95 -4.62 -11.26 -19.62
CA THR A 95 -3.77 -12.28 -20.24
C THR A 95 -2.50 -11.66 -20.82
N THR A 96 -1.47 -12.48 -21.01
CA THR A 96 -0.22 -12.09 -21.69
C THR A 96 -0.46 -11.28 -22.95
N GLY A 97 0.13 -10.08 -23.00
CA GLY A 97 0.04 -9.16 -24.13
C GLY A 97 -1.22 -8.29 -24.17
N ALA A 98 -2.22 -8.55 -23.33
CA ALA A 98 -3.41 -7.70 -23.22
C ALA A 98 -3.10 -6.41 -22.45
N SER A 99 -3.79 -5.34 -22.85
CA SER A 99 -3.64 -4.00 -22.28
C SER A 99 -5.00 -3.44 -21.85
N ILE A 100 -5.13 -3.26 -20.54
CA ILE A 100 -6.22 -2.52 -19.92
C ILE A 100 -5.73 -1.11 -19.68
N ASN A 101 -6.33 -0.13 -20.35
CA ASN A 101 -6.00 1.27 -20.11
C ASN A 101 -6.57 1.76 -18.76
N THR A 102 -7.79 1.37 -18.42
CA THR A 102 -8.40 1.78 -17.14
C THR A 102 -9.23 0.66 -16.55
N LEU A 103 -8.92 0.29 -15.30
CA LEU A 103 -9.72 -0.59 -14.48
C LEU A 103 -10.16 0.16 -13.23
N THR A 104 -11.45 0.45 -13.15
CA THR A 104 -12.07 1.06 -11.96
C THR A 104 -12.92 0.02 -11.25
N ASN A 105 -12.54 -0.32 -10.02
CA ASN A 105 -13.28 -1.23 -9.17
C ASN A 105 -13.88 -0.48 -7.96
N SER A 106 -15.18 -0.21 -8.05
CA SER A 106 -15.99 0.32 -6.94
C SER A 106 -16.80 -0.78 -6.24
N GLY A 107 -16.95 -1.93 -6.90
CA GLY A 107 -17.62 -3.12 -6.37
C GLY A 107 -16.63 -4.16 -5.84
N THR A 108 -16.87 -5.43 -6.17
CA THR A 108 -16.04 -6.56 -5.74
C THR A 108 -15.42 -7.26 -6.94
N ILE A 109 -14.13 -7.58 -6.86
CA ILE A 109 -13.45 -8.54 -7.71
C ILE A 109 -12.90 -9.64 -6.79
N SER A 110 -13.40 -10.86 -6.91
CA SER A 110 -13.05 -11.96 -6.01
C SER A 110 -12.76 -13.28 -6.70
N SER A 111 -11.96 -14.12 -6.03
CA SER A 111 -11.87 -15.55 -6.34
C SER A 111 -11.92 -16.40 -5.07
N ASP A 112 -12.56 -17.56 -5.15
CA ASP A 112 -12.62 -18.53 -4.07
C ASP A 112 -11.36 -19.39 -3.95
N ASP A 113 -10.33 -19.17 -4.79
CA ASP A 113 -9.02 -19.81 -4.66
C ASP A 113 -7.83 -18.86 -4.88
N GLU A 114 -7.39 -18.64 -6.12
CA GLU A 114 -6.03 -18.13 -6.36
C GLU A 114 -5.89 -16.61 -6.32
N TYR A 115 -6.52 -15.90 -7.26
CA TYR A 115 -6.24 -14.51 -7.55
C TYR A 115 -7.53 -13.70 -7.70
N GLY A 116 -7.66 -12.61 -6.93
CA GLY A 116 -8.72 -11.65 -7.19
C GLY A 116 -8.52 -11.04 -8.57
N LEU A 117 -7.32 -10.48 -8.78
CA LEU A 117 -6.86 -9.95 -10.06
C LEU A 117 -5.49 -10.52 -10.42
N LEU A 118 -5.37 -11.07 -11.62
CA LEU A 118 -4.10 -11.48 -12.20
C LEU A 118 -3.75 -10.61 -13.41
N ASN A 119 -2.64 -9.87 -13.33
CA ASN A 119 -1.99 -9.23 -14.47
C ASN A 119 -0.82 -10.11 -14.91
N ASP A 120 -1.00 -10.85 -16.01
CA ASP A 120 -0.06 -11.89 -16.42
C ASP A 120 1.25 -11.34 -16.98
N ASP A 121 2.16 -12.26 -17.30
CA ASP A 121 3.44 -11.95 -17.93
C ASP A 121 3.22 -11.18 -19.24
N GLY A 122 3.86 -10.02 -19.39
CA GLY A 122 3.72 -9.13 -20.54
C GLY A 122 2.38 -8.38 -20.63
N ALA A 123 1.47 -8.55 -19.68
CA ALA A 123 0.20 -7.85 -19.64
C ALA A 123 0.36 -6.46 -18.99
N THR A 124 -0.40 -5.48 -19.46
CA THR A 124 -0.34 -4.10 -18.95
C THR A 124 -1.67 -3.65 -18.39
N ILE A 125 -1.65 -3.05 -17.20
CA ILE A 125 -2.73 -2.21 -16.68
C ILE A 125 -2.18 -0.80 -16.50
N THR A 126 -2.64 0.16 -17.29
CA THR A 126 -2.16 1.54 -17.16
C THR A 126 -2.66 2.15 -15.85
N THR A 127 -3.95 2.07 -15.56
CA THR A 127 -4.51 2.58 -14.30
C THR A 127 -5.44 1.57 -13.66
N LEU A 128 -5.12 1.17 -12.43
CA LEU A 128 -5.99 0.40 -11.54
C LEU A 128 -6.41 1.28 -10.37
N THR A 129 -7.69 1.64 -10.33
CA THR A 129 -8.30 2.36 -9.20
C THR A 129 -9.23 1.41 -8.45
N ASN A 130 -8.90 1.10 -7.20
CA ASN A 130 -9.71 0.27 -6.33
C ASN A 130 -10.24 1.08 -5.14
N SER A 131 -11.54 1.39 -5.17
CA SER A 131 -12.29 1.91 -4.03
C SER A 131 -13.20 0.86 -3.38
N GLY A 132 -13.43 -0.26 -4.07
CA GLY A 132 -14.14 -1.42 -3.56
C GLY A 132 -13.23 -2.48 -2.97
N THR A 133 -13.49 -3.75 -3.26
CA THR A 133 -12.70 -4.90 -2.79
C THR A 133 -12.11 -5.67 -3.95
N ILE A 134 -10.80 -5.96 -3.89
CA ILE A 134 -10.15 -6.98 -4.71
C ILE A 134 -9.60 -8.05 -3.75
N SER A 135 -10.05 -9.29 -3.89
CA SER A 135 -9.63 -10.33 -2.96
C SER A 135 -9.55 -11.74 -3.53
N SER A 136 -8.76 -12.59 -2.90
CA SER A 136 -8.82 -14.04 -3.10
C SER A 136 -8.86 -14.75 -1.75
N THR A 137 -9.33 -15.98 -1.70
CA THR A 137 -9.31 -16.75 -0.45
C THR A 137 -7.97 -17.42 -0.17
N ARG A 138 -7.13 -17.78 -1.14
CA ARG A 138 -5.89 -18.55 -0.87
C ARG A 138 -4.61 -17.81 -1.21
N LYS A 139 -4.37 -17.42 -2.47
CA LYS A 139 -3.05 -16.87 -2.85
C LYS A 139 -3.00 -15.34 -2.74
N TRP A 140 -3.41 -14.60 -3.75
CA TRP A 140 -3.09 -13.17 -3.84
C TRP A 140 -4.29 -12.31 -4.24
N GLY A 141 -4.51 -11.20 -3.54
CA GLY A 141 -5.59 -10.28 -3.92
C GLY A 141 -5.33 -9.72 -5.31
N VAL A 142 -4.15 -9.11 -5.49
CA VAL A 142 -3.62 -8.69 -6.79
C VAL A 142 -2.27 -9.39 -7.02
N TYR A 143 -2.10 -9.99 -8.20
CA TYR A 143 -0.82 -10.53 -8.66
C TYR A 143 -0.38 -9.87 -9.96
N ASN A 144 0.73 -9.15 -9.91
CA ASN A 144 1.44 -8.64 -11.08
C ASN A 144 2.64 -9.55 -11.37
N VAL A 145 2.58 -10.32 -12.46
CA VAL A 145 3.59 -11.34 -12.81
C VAL A 145 4.90 -10.67 -13.28
N ASN A 146 5.98 -11.45 -13.40
CA ASN A 146 7.37 -11.03 -13.61
C ASN A 146 7.60 -9.94 -14.66
N SER A 147 6.93 -9.98 -15.82
CA SER A 147 6.98 -8.89 -16.82
C SER A 147 5.66 -8.13 -16.98
N GLY A 148 4.71 -8.36 -16.07
CA GLY A 148 3.49 -7.58 -15.96
C GLY A 148 3.78 -6.14 -15.52
N VAL A 149 3.05 -5.20 -16.10
CA VAL A 149 3.18 -3.77 -15.79
C VAL A 149 1.86 -3.24 -15.25
N ILE A 150 1.92 -2.64 -14.07
CA ILE A 150 0.87 -1.74 -13.58
C ILE A 150 1.47 -0.34 -13.49
N THR A 151 1.03 0.61 -14.30
CA THR A 151 1.63 1.96 -14.24
C THR A 151 1.21 2.65 -12.95
N THR A 152 -0.10 2.75 -12.70
CA THR A 152 -0.63 3.36 -11.48
C THR A 152 -1.62 2.42 -10.79
N LEU A 153 -1.35 2.12 -9.53
CA LEU A 153 -2.26 1.42 -8.63
C LEU A 153 -2.68 2.37 -7.50
N THR A 154 -3.94 2.79 -7.50
CA THR A 154 -4.53 3.60 -6.42
C THR A 154 -5.53 2.77 -5.66
N ASN A 155 -5.23 2.50 -4.38
CA ASN A 155 -6.09 1.72 -3.50
C ASN A 155 -6.61 2.59 -2.36
N SER A 156 -7.89 2.95 -2.42
CA SER A 156 -8.65 3.57 -1.30
C SER A 156 -9.60 2.58 -0.63
N GLY A 157 -9.88 1.45 -1.28
CA GLY A 157 -10.67 0.34 -0.77
C GLY A 157 -9.82 -0.73 -0.08
N THR A 158 -10.09 -1.99 -0.39
CA THR A 158 -9.37 -3.15 0.16
C THR A 158 -8.79 -4.01 -0.95
N ILE A 159 -7.50 -4.33 -0.83
CA ILE A 159 -6.85 -5.43 -1.53
C ILE A 159 -6.44 -6.45 -0.47
N SER A 160 -6.98 -7.67 -0.53
CA SER A 160 -6.72 -8.67 0.51
C SER A 160 -6.67 -10.10 0.01
N SER A 161 -5.97 -10.94 0.75
CA SER A 161 -6.05 -12.40 0.60
C SER A 161 -5.58 -13.08 1.86
N ASN A 162 -5.71 -14.40 1.97
CA ASN A 162 -5.02 -15.14 3.00
C ASN A 162 -3.50 -15.03 2.83
N ARG A 163 -2.88 -15.43 1.71
CA ARG A 163 -1.41 -15.47 1.64
C ARG A 163 -0.74 -14.11 1.43
N SER A 164 -1.18 -13.30 0.46
CA SER A 164 -0.71 -11.91 0.33
C SER A 164 -1.74 -10.97 -0.26
N GLY A 165 -1.85 -9.74 0.27
CA GLY A 165 -2.75 -8.74 -0.31
C GLY A 165 -2.34 -8.40 -1.75
N LEU A 166 -1.12 -7.89 -1.90
CA LEU A 166 -0.52 -7.57 -3.19
C LEU A 166 0.79 -8.34 -3.37
N TRP A 167 0.92 -9.01 -4.51
CA TRP A 167 2.17 -9.64 -4.94
C TRP A 167 2.65 -9.00 -6.24
N ASN A 168 3.83 -8.40 -6.21
CA ASN A 168 4.48 -7.81 -7.37
C ASN A 168 5.75 -8.60 -7.72
N GLY A 169 5.72 -9.28 -8.86
CA GLY A 169 6.90 -9.82 -9.54
C GLY A 169 7.40 -8.93 -10.67
N GLY A 170 6.53 -8.08 -11.22
CA GLY A 170 6.86 -7.19 -12.33
C GLY A 170 7.07 -5.74 -11.90
N THR A 171 6.56 -4.80 -12.71
CA THR A 171 6.71 -3.36 -12.45
C THR A 171 5.42 -2.74 -11.98
N ILE A 172 5.46 -2.04 -10.84
CA ILE A 172 4.48 -1.04 -10.44
C ILE A 172 5.17 0.33 -10.44
N THR A 173 4.79 1.25 -11.32
CA THR A 173 5.47 2.56 -11.34
C THR A 173 5.08 3.40 -10.13
N THR A 174 3.78 3.48 -9.83
CA THR A 174 3.26 4.21 -8.67
C THR A 174 2.19 3.39 -7.96
N LEU A 175 2.39 3.19 -6.66
CA LEU A 175 1.42 2.59 -5.75
C LEU A 175 1.04 3.61 -4.68
N THR A 176 -0.22 4.04 -4.68
CA THR A 176 -0.80 4.87 -3.63
C THR A 176 -1.82 4.07 -2.85
N ASN A 177 -1.54 3.83 -1.57
CA ASN A 177 -2.45 3.14 -0.66
C ASN A 177 -2.96 4.09 0.42
N SER A 178 -4.23 4.47 0.32
CA SER A 178 -4.97 5.15 1.38
C SER A 178 -6.00 4.24 2.07
N GLY A 179 -6.24 3.06 1.51
CA GLY A 179 -7.09 2.01 2.06
C GLY A 179 -6.29 0.90 2.76
N ASN A 180 -6.65 -0.34 2.45
CA ASN A 180 -6.04 -1.53 3.05
C ASN A 180 -5.37 -2.41 1.99
N ILE A 181 -4.12 -2.79 2.20
CA ILE A 181 -3.46 -3.90 1.51
C ILE A 181 -3.05 -4.91 2.59
N LYS A 182 -3.73 -6.06 2.67
CA LYS A 182 -3.54 -6.96 3.82
C LYS A 182 -3.55 -8.46 3.52
N ALA A 183 -2.71 -9.19 4.24
CA ALA A 183 -2.86 -10.63 4.40
C ALA A 183 -3.71 -10.94 5.64
N LEU A 184 -4.81 -11.67 5.45
CA LEU A 184 -5.77 -11.98 6.51
C LEU A 184 -5.25 -13.00 7.51
N SER A 185 -4.59 -14.06 7.02
CA SER A 185 -4.05 -15.16 7.84
C SER A 185 -2.63 -15.58 7.43
N GLY A 186 -2.16 -15.13 6.29
CA GLY A 186 -0.87 -15.49 5.73
C GLY A 186 0.16 -14.38 5.89
N HIS A 187 1.11 -14.36 4.97
CA HIS A 187 2.45 -13.91 5.32
C HIS A 187 2.72 -12.44 5.02
N TYR A 188 2.14 -11.87 3.96
CA TYR A 188 2.62 -10.57 3.45
C TYR A 188 1.47 -9.62 3.11
N GLY A 189 1.45 -8.42 3.67
CA GLY A 189 0.53 -7.38 3.19
C GLY A 189 0.83 -7.09 1.73
N LEU A 190 2.08 -6.66 1.49
CA LEU A 190 2.68 -6.46 0.18
C LEU A 190 3.94 -7.30 0.07
N LYS A 191 4.05 -8.12 -0.98
CA LYS A 191 5.31 -8.79 -1.36
C LYS A 191 5.80 -8.26 -2.71
N ASN A 192 7.00 -7.67 -2.72
CA ASN A 192 7.72 -7.30 -3.93
C ASN A 192 8.87 -8.30 -4.10
N VAL A 193 8.82 -9.13 -5.16
CA VAL A 193 9.79 -10.22 -5.37
C VAL A 193 10.40 -10.15 -6.75
N ASN A 194 11.70 -9.87 -6.83
CA ASN A 194 12.38 -9.53 -8.10
C ASN A 194 11.71 -8.40 -8.91
N GLY A 195 10.71 -7.74 -8.34
CA GLY A 195 9.91 -6.71 -8.98
C GLY A 195 10.41 -5.33 -8.65
N THR A 196 9.91 -4.36 -9.40
CA THR A 196 10.18 -2.94 -9.17
C THR A 196 8.92 -2.23 -8.74
N ILE A 197 9.01 -1.48 -7.64
CA ILE A 197 8.06 -0.44 -7.30
C ILE A 197 8.80 0.90 -7.38
N GLY A 198 8.37 1.78 -8.28
CA GLY A 198 8.97 3.12 -8.39
C GLY A 198 8.70 3.91 -7.12
N THR A 199 7.45 4.34 -6.95
CA THR A 199 7.00 5.07 -5.76
C THR A 199 5.91 4.28 -5.03
N LEU A 200 6.09 4.10 -3.72
CA LEU A 200 5.09 3.59 -2.80
C LEU A 200 4.74 4.68 -1.78
N THR A 201 3.52 5.20 -1.85
CA THR A 201 2.96 6.11 -0.84
C THR A 201 1.90 5.38 -0.04
N ASN A 202 2.15 5.16 1.25
CA ASN A 202 1.21 4.53 2.15
C ASN A 202 0.71 5.54 3.19
N SER A 203 -0.54 5.97 3.07
CA SER A 203 -1.27 6.73 4.09
C SER A 203 -2.35 5.89 4.78
N GLY A 204 -2.64 4.69 4.26
CA GLY A 204 -3.55 3.70 4.83
C GLY A 204 -2.80 2.63 5.61
N THR A 205 -3.25 1.39 5.47
CA THR A 205 -2.65 0.22 6.14
C THR A 205 -2.08 -0.76 5.13
N ILE A 206 -0.83 -1.17 5.35
CA ILE A 206 -0.24 -2.37 4.75
C ILE A 206 0.07 -3.33 5.90
N SER A 207 -0.60 -4.48 5.95
CA SER A 207 -0.42 -5.37 7.11
C SER A 207 -0.51 -6.86 6.81
N ALA A 208 0.06 -7.67 7.70
CA ALA A 208 -0.10 -9.12 7.69
C ALA A 208 -0.37 -9.67 9.08
N SER A 209 -1.24 -10.66 9.15
CA SER A 209 -1.40 -11.43 10.39
C SER A 209 -0.21 -12.36 10.67
N GLY A 210 0.48 -12.81 9.62
CA GLY A 210 1.65 -13.70 9.69
C GLY A 210 2.98 -12.95 9.77
N ASN A 211 3.69 -12.84 8.64
CA ASN A 211 5.10 -12.47 8.65
C ASN A 211 5.30 -10.96 8.54
N TYR A 212 5.25 -10.37 7.35
CA TYR A 212 5.69 -8.99 7.14
C TYR A 212 4.57 -8.12 6.59
N GLY A 213 4.49 -6.86 7.02
CA GLY A 213 3.64 -5.88 6.36
C GLY A 213 4.09 -5.72 4.90
N LEU A 214 5.37 -5.46 4.70
CA LEU A 214 6.05 -5.34 3.42
C LEU A 214 7.27 -6.28 3.37
N TYR A 215 7.32 -7.14 2.36
CA TYR A 215 8.44 -8.04 2.09
C TYR A 215 9.09 -7.71 0.75
N ASN A 216 10.27 -7.10 0.76
CA ASN A 216 11.07 -6.78 -0.42
C ASN A 216 12.19 -7.84 -0.56
N ASP A 217 12.07 -8.71 -1.55
CA ASP A 217 12.77 -10.01 -1.58
C ASP A 217 13.37 -10.32 -2.96
N GLY A 218 14.69 -10.45 -3.01
CA GLY A 218 15.41 -10.95 -4.18
C GLY A 218 15.45 -12.46 -4.12
N THR A 219 15.21 -13.12 -5.26
CA THR A 219 15.28 -14.58 -5.36
C THR A 219 15.98 -14.98 -6.64
N ALA A 220 16.75 -16.08 -6.59
CA ALA A 220 17.44 -16.67 -7.74
C ALA A 220 18.35 -15.68 -8.52
N GLY A 221 19.00 -14.76 -7.81
CA GLY A 221 19.88 -13.75 -8.41
C GLY A 221 19.16 -12.52 -8.97
N GLY A 222 17.83 -12.42 -8.80
CA GLY A 222 17.08 -11.20 -9.04
C GLY A 222 17.15 -10.23 -7.85
N THR A 223 16.79 -8.98 -8.09
CA THR A 223 16.74 -7.91 -7.09
C THR A 223 15.35 -7.33 -7.03
N ALA A 224 14.76 -7.26 -5.83
CA ALA A 224 13.55 -6.47 -5.62
C ALA A 224 13.92 -5.02 -5.30
N THR A 225 13.31 -4.07 -6.00
CA THR A 225 13.60 -2.63 -5.87
C THR A 225 12.37 -1.86 -5.48
N ILE A 226 12.49 -1.03 -4.43
CA ILE A 226 11.58 0.08 -4.14
C ILE A 226 12.41 1.36 -4.19
N THR A 227 12.10 2.27 -5.13
CA THR A 227 12.89 3.49 -5.27
C THR A 227 12.55 4.48 -4.16
N THR A 228 11.27 4.74 -3.92
CA THR A 228 10.84 5.61 -2.81
C THR A 228 9.66 5.00 -2.09
N LEU A 229 9.81 4.84 -0.78
CA LEU A 229 8.76 4.46 0.15
C LEU A 229 8.48 5.65 1.07
N THR A 230 7.29 6.25 0.96
CA THR A 230 6.79 7.23 1.92
C THR A 230 5.66 6.61 2.72
N ASN A 231 5.90 6.41 4.01
CA ASN A 231 4.95 5.82 4.95
C ASN A 231 4.46 6.88 5.93
N THR A 232 3.22 7.33 5.74
CA THR A 232 2.50 8.18 6.70
C THR A 232 1.34 7.47 7.39
N GLY A 233 1.07 6.23 6.99
CA GLY A 233 0.08 5.34 7.60
C GLY A 233 0.73 4.28 8.47
N THR A 234 0.22 3.05 8.40
CA THR A 234 0.75 1.90 9.14
C THR A 234 1.31 0.85 8.19
N ILE A 235 2.53 0.40 8.46
CA ILE A 235 3.10 -0.85 7.95
C ILE A 235 3.44 -1.72 9.15
N SER A 236 2.79 -2.88 9.26
CA SER A 236 2.94 -3.74 10.44
C SER A 236 2.65 -5.21 10.14
N ALA A 237 3.09 -6.08 11.03
CA ALA A 237 2.63 -7.46 11.06
C ALA A 237 2.52 -7.97 12.50
N SER A 238 1.51 -8.79 12.79
CA SER A 238 1.27 -9.27 14.15
C SER A 238 1.99 -10.58 14.47
N GLY A 239 2.29 -11.42 13.48
CA GLY A 239 2.81 -12.76 13.74
C GLY A 239 4.31 -12.81 14.02
N ASN A 240 5.12 -11.98 13.35
CA ASN A 240 6.56 -11.85 13.65
C ASN A 240 6.99 -10.44 14.10
N SER A 241 6.05 -9.49 14.18
CA SER A 241 6.29 -8.10 14.61
C SER A 241 7.22 -7.26 13.72
N ILE A 242 7.45 -7.66 12.47
CA ILE A 242 8.28 -6.92 11.50
C ILE A 242 7.38 -6.26 10.44
N GLY A 243 7.37 -4.93 10.40
CA GLY A 243 6.64 -4.14 9.42
C GLY A 243 7.27 -4.28 8.03
N ILE A 244 8.57 -4.02 7.92
CA ILE A 244 9.32 -4.07 6.66
C ILE A 244 10.47 -5.06 6.81
N TYR A 245 10.59 -5.97 5.85
CA TYR A 245 11.81 -6.74 5.65
C TYR A 245 12.37 -6.44 4.26
N ASN A 246 13.65 -6.05 4.21
CA ASN A 246 14.37 -5.80 2.96
C ASN A 246 15.54 -6.78 2.85
N ALA A 247 15.40 -7.79 1.97
CA ALA A 247 16.42 -8.80 1.77
C ALA A 247 17.79 -8.18 1.42
N THR A 248 18.86 -8.90 1.73
CA THR A 248 20.25 -8.42 1.57
C THR A 248 20.64 -8.13 0.12
N ASP A 249 19.99 -8.80 -0.83
CA ASP A 249 20.14 -8.61 -2.28
C ASP A 249 19.13 -7.61 -2.87
N SER A 250 18.27 -7.04 -2.03
CA SER A 250 17.20 -6.12 -2.43
C SER A 250 17.51 -4.67 -2.05
N THR A 251 16.75 -3.73 -2.60
CA THR A 251 17.00 -2.30 -2.43
C THR A 251 15.74 -1.55 -2.07
N ILE A 252 15.80 -0.77 -0.98
CA ILE A 252 14.95 0.39 -0.75
C ILE A 252 15.86 1.60 -0.84
N THR A 253 15.68 2.48 -1.83
CA THR A 253 16.59 3.63 -1.97
C THR A 253 16.28 4.69 -0.94
N THR A 254 15.01 5.12 -0.83
CA THR A 254 14.60 6.13 0.15
C THR A 254 13.39 5.63 0.95
N LEU A 255 13.49 5.70 2.27
CA LEU A 255 12.40 5.50 3.21
C LEU A 255 12.11 6.83 3.94
N ASN A 256 10.95 7.42 3.67
CA ASN A 256 10.40 8.54 4.45
C ASN A 256 9.34 7.98 5.40
N ASN A 257 9.45 8.25 6.70
CA ASN A 257 8.56 7.63 7.68
C ASN A 257 8.00 8.64 8.68
N SER A 258 6.67 8.67 8.83
CA SER A 258 5.97 9.37 9.92
C SER A 258 5.33 8.42 10.94
N GLN A 259 5.28 7.11 10.66
CA GLN A 259 4.79 6.11 11.62
C GLN A 259 5.73 6.06 12.83
N GLY A 260 5.20 6.14 14.05
CA GLY A 260 6.07 6.25 15.22
C GLY A 260 5.38 6.77 16.46
N ALA A 261 5.74 7.96 16.91
CA ALA A 261 5.47 8.46 18.25
C ALA A 261 3.98 8.49 18.65
N SER A 262 3.09 8.80 17.72
CA SER A 262 1.64 8.80 17.91
C SER A 262 1.00 7.40 17.83
N SER A 263 1.79 6.39 17.46
CA SER A 263 1.37 5.00 17.18
C SER A 263 2.48 4.03 17.62
N SER A 264 2.58 2.86 16.98
CA SER A 264 3.72 1.95 17.19
C SER A 264 4.83 2.30 16.21
N ALA A 265 6.07 2.30 16.69
CA ALA A 265 7.26 2.43 15.84
C ALA A 265 7.22 1.46 14.65
N LEU A 266 7.64 1.94 13.49
CA LEU A 266 7.87 1.07 12.34
C LEU A 266 8.99 0.09 12.68
N THR A 267 8.77 -1.20 12.48
CA THR A 267 9.82 -2.21 12.62
C THR A 267 10.40 -2.57 11.26
N TYR A 268 11.72 -2.56 11.15
CA TYR A 268 12.46 -2.75 9.91
C TYR A 268 13.57 -3.79 10.11
N ASP A 269 13.69 -4.75 9.20
CA ASP A 269 14.68 -5.83 9.31
C ASP A 269 15.58 -5.96 8.07
N ALA A 270 16.82 -6.41 8.31
CA ALA A 270 17.85 -6.70 7.33
C ALA A 270 18.49 -5.47 6.65
N LYS A 271 18.53 -5.38 5.32
CA LYS A 271 19.36 -4.38 4.62
C LYS A 271 18.77 -2.99 4.71
N LEU A 272 19.53 -2.04 5.22
CA LEU A 272 19.09 -0.65 5.45
C LEU A 272 18.71 0.05 4.13
N PRO A 273 17.77 1.02 4.18
CA PRO A 273 17.53 1.87 3.04
C PRO A 273 18.75 2.77 2.79
N THR A 274 19.04 3.13 1.55
CA THR A 274 20.16 4.04 1.26
C THR A 274 19.99 5.38 1.99
N ASN A 275 18.76 5.91 2.01
CA ASN A 275 18.38 7.11 2.74
C ASN A 275 17.18 6.82 3.65
N TYR A 276 17.29 7.19 4.92
CA TYR A 276 16.17 7.25 5.84
C TYR A 276 15.87 8.71 6.18
N ASN A 277 14.65 9.15 5.94
CA ASN A 277 14.19 10.46 6.36
C ASN A 277 13.07 10.34 7.39
N VAL A 278 13.24 10.98 8.54
CA VAL A 278 12.14 11.15 9.48
C VAL A 278 11.16 12.20 8.95
N ILE A 279 9.87 11.95 9.11
CA ILE A 279 8.82 12.96 8.96
C ILE A 279 8.32 13.32 10.36
N VAL A 280 8.41 14.60 10.72
CA VAL A 280 7.89 15.15 11.97
C VAL A 280 6.62 15.93 11.66
N ASN A 281 5.48 15.55 12.25
CA ASN A 281 4.22 16.29 12.12
C ASN A 281 3.96 17.21 13.33
N SER A 282 4.47 16.82 14.50
CA SER A 282 4.46 17.62 15.73
C SER A 282 5.45 17.04 16.76
N THR A 283 5.54 17.64 17.94
CA THR A 283 6.37 17.12 19.06
C THR A 283 5.89 15.78 19.62
N SER A 284 4.66 15.35 19.33
CA SER A 284 4.10 14.06 19.76
C SER A 284 3.77 13.11 18.60
N ASP A 285 3.92 13.56 17.35
CA ASP A 285 3.64 12.76 16.16
C ASP A 285 4.79 12.90 15.16
N PHE A 286 5.66 11.89 15.14
CA PHE A 286 6.84 11.85 14.30
C PHE A 286 7.29 10.40 14.06
N GLY A 287 8.03 10.21 12.97
CA GLY A 287 8.57 8.91 12.60
C GLY A 287 9.50 8.33 13.65
N LYS A 288 9.27 7.07 14.03
CA LYS A 288 10.17 6.25 14.83
C LYS A 288 10.37 4.92 14.12
N THR A 289 11.60 4.46 14.01
CA THR A 289 11.89 3.15 13.42
C THR A 289 12.83 2.32 14.29
N THR A 290 12.44 1.07 14.49
CA THR A 290 13.23 0.05 15.19
C THR A 290 13.82 -0.91 14.18
N PHE A 291 15.15 -0.89 14.06
CA PHE A 291 15.89 -1.74 13.15
C PHE A 291 16.39 -3.00 13.85
N SER A 292 16.29 -4.14 13.16
CA SER A 292 16.84 -5.42 13.58
C SER A 292 17.66 -6.05 12.45
N ASN A 293 18.68 -6.84 12.82
CA ASN A 293 19.58 -7.53 11.87
C ASN A 293 20.13 -6.61 10.77
N ALA A 294 20.36 -5.34 11.12
CA ALA A 294 20.74 -4.30 10.17
C ALA A 294 22.02 -4.69 9.41
N SER A 295 22.02 -4.45 8.10
CA SER A 295 23.21 -4.59 7.25
C SER A 295 23.31 -3.45 6.25
N GLY A 296 24.54 -3.15 5.82
CA GLY A 296 24.84 -1.95 5.05
C GLY A 296 24.82 -0.70 5.93
N THR A 297 24.66 0.45 5.30
CA THR A 297 24.59 1.74 6.00
C THR A 297 23.46 2.58 5.41
N THR A 298 22.99 3.57 6.19
CA THR A 298 21.99 4.54 5.75
C THR A 298 22.49 5.97 5.95
N THR A 299 22.00 6.89 5.12
CA THR A 299 22.11 8.33 5.35
C THR A 299 20.84 8.82 6.01
N PHE A 300 20.96 9.47 7.16
CA PHE A 300 19.81 10.05 7.86
C PHE A 300 19.48 11.44 7.29
N GLY A 301 18.20 11.80 7.30
CA GLY A 301 17.75 13.14 6.99
C GLY A 301 16.40 13.49 7.63
N VAL A 302 16.00 14.74 7.47
CA VAL A 302 14.67 15.22 7.83
C VAL A 302 13.91 15.53 6.55
N HIS A 303 12.74 14.92 6.36
CA HIS A 303 11.94 15.13 5.16
C HIS A 303 11.43 16.57 5.09
N SER A 304 11.40 17.18 3.91
CA SER A 304 11.04 18.59 3.68
C SER A 304 9.64 18.99 4.14
N THR A 305 8.74 18.03 4.31
CA THR A 305 7.37 18.26 4.81
C THR A 305 7.28 18.31 6.33
N SER A 306 8.40 18.18 7.05
CA SER A 306 8.41 18.15 8.51
C SER A 306 8.09 19.50 9.15
N THR A 307 7.60 19.48 10.38
CA THR A 307 7.30 20.64 11.21
C THR A 307 8.12 20.58 12.50
N LEU A 308 9.38 20.98 12.42
CA LEU A 308 10.28 20.99 13.57
C LEU A 308 9.92 22.09 14.57
N ALA A 309 10.07 21.78 15.85
CA ALA A 309 9.97 22.73 16.95
C ALA A 309 11.38 23.11 17.42
N ALA A 310 11.60 24.39 17.68
CA ALA A 310 12.87 24.90 18.20
C ALA A 310 13.20 24.28 19.56
N SER A 311 14.49 24.15 19.88
CA SER A 311 15.01 23.70 21.17
C SER A 311 14.36 22.39 21.65
N THR A 312 14.11 21.47 20.72
CA THR A 312 13.33 20.25 20.96
C THR A 312 14.15 19.01 20.64
N THR A 313 14.03 18.00 21.49
CA THR A 313 14.57 16.66 21.23
C THR A 313 13.44 15.69 20.89
N TYR A 314 13.49 15.13 19.69
CA TYR A 314 12.63 14.04 19.25
C TYR A 314 13.32 12.71 19.59
N SER A 315 12.95 12.13 20.72
CA SER A 315 13.63 10.95 21.25
C SER A 315 13.37 9.68 20.44
N SER A 316 14.42 8.90 20.21
CA SER A 316 14.42 7.57 19.58
C SER A 316 13.78 7.54 18.19
N VAL A 317 14.12 8.52 17.34
CA VAL A 317 13.72 8.51 15.92
C VAL A 317 14.26 7.27 15.21
N LEU A 318 15.42 6.77 15.64
CA LEU A 318 15.96 5.46 15.27
C LEU A 318 16.32 4.66 16.52
N SER A 319 16.12 3.35 16.46
CA SER A 319 16.64 2.40 17.43
C SER A 319 17.21 1.15 16.74
N GLY A 320 18.20 0.51 17.36
CA GLY A 320 18.81 -0.72 16.86
C GLY A 320 20.04 -0.54 15.96
N LEU A 321 20.39 0.71 15.60
CA LEU A 321 21.54 1.04 14.75
C LEU A 321 22.71 1.57 15.57
N SER A 322 23.92 1.08 15.29
CA SER A 322 25.17 1.62 15.82
C SER A 322 25.71 2.77 14.94
N SER A 323 26.75 3.46 15.41
CA SER A 323 27.36 4.56 14.63
C SER A 323 27.96 4.11 13.29
N SER A 324 28.37 2.84 13.15
CA SER A 324 28.86 2.33 11.86
C SER A 324 27.75 2.10 10.84
N ASP A 325 26.49 2.04 11.28
CA ASP A 325 25.33 1.86 10.40
C ASP A 325 24.83 3.19 9.81
N ILE A 326 25.31 4.33 10.35
CA ILE A 326 24.98 5.68 9.88
C ILE A 326 26.16 6.21 9.06
N ALA A 327 26.03 6.20 7.73
CA ALA A 327 27.11 6.64 6.84
C ALA A 327 27.29 8.16 6.86
N SER A 328 26.18 8.92 6.92
CA SER A 328 26.17 10.38 6.93
C SER A 328 24.82 10.91 7.41
N GLY A 329 24.66 12.25 7.43
CA GLY A 329 23.42 12.90 7.87
C GLY A 329 23.31 13.01 9.40
N THR A 330 24.44 13.12 10.10
CA THR A 330 24.45 13.31 11.55
C THR A 330 24.12 14.74 11.97
N SER A 331 24.12 15.69 11.04
CA SER A 331 23.64 17.06 11.23
C SER A 331 23.33 17.70 9.88
N ASP A 332 22.38 18.63 9.86
CA ASP A 332 22.07 19.49 8.72
C ASP A 332 21.22 20.69 9.19
N THR A 333 20.71 21.48 8.26
CA THR A 333 19.78 22.57 8.49
C THR A 333 18.42 22.26 7.85
N PHE A 334 17.35 22.63 8.54
CA PHE A 334 15.97 22.53 8.05
C PHE A 334 15.39 23.93 7.92
N VAL A 335 14.91 24.29 6.73
CA VAL A 335 14.33 25.60 6.46
C VAL A 335 12.83 25.47 6.23
N SER A 336 12.04 26.24 6.96
CA SER A 336 10.59 26.33 6.81
C SER A 336 10.16 27.79 6.79
N GLY A 337 9.78 28.30 5.62
CA GLY A 337 9.50 29.72 5.43
C GLY A 337 10.73 30.58 5.71
N SER A 338 10.61 31.53 6.63
CA SER A 338 11.69 32.44 7.04
C SER A 338 12.46 31.95 8.27
N LYS A 339 12.32 30.68 8.63
CA LYS A 339 12.93 30.09 9.82
C LYS A 339 13.89 28.99 9.41
N ARG A 340 15.08 28.97 10.02
CA ARG A 340 16.06 27.90 9.92
C ARG A 340 16.22 27.22 11.28
N TYR A 341 16.29 25.90 11.24
CA TYR A 341 16.54 25.04 12.38
C TYR A 341 17.76 24.20 12.09
N ASP A 342 18.84 24.42 12.83
CA ASP A 342 19.99 23.52 12.77
C ASP A 342 19.65 22.29 13.61
N TRP A 343 19.99 21.10 13.12
CA TRP A 343 19.67 19.85 13.81
C TRP A 343 20.84 18.88 13.79
N THR A 344 20.88 18.03 14.82
CA THR A 344 21.87 16.96 14.97
C THR A 344 21.16 15.66 15.30
N LEU A 345 21.58 14.57 14.66
CA LEU A 345 21.24 13.20 15.05
C LEU A 345 22.22 12.73 16.13
N SER A 346 21.76 12.72 17.38
CA SER A 346 22.56 12.40 18.55
C SER A 346 22.43 10.92 18.94
N ASN A 347 23.55 10.21 19.12
CA ASN A 347 23.54 8.84 19.63
C ASN A 347 23.42 8.85 21.16
N SER A 348 22.22 8.65 21.68
CA SER A 348 21.92 8.79 23.11
C SER A 348 22.25 7.53 23.93
N SER A 349 22.34 6.34 23.31
CA SER A 349 22.67 5.11 24.06
C SER A 349 23.33 3.99 23.24
N GLY A 350 24.28 4.34 22.37
CA GLY A 350 25.00 3.41 21.49
C GLY A 350 24.16 2.89 20.32
N LYS A 351 22.88 2.53 20.57
CA LYS A 351 21.91 2.05 19.58
C LYS A 351 20.60 2.84 19.51
N LEU A 352 20.48 3.92 20.28
CA LEU A 352 19.32 4.82 20.25
C LEU A 352 19.77 6.18 19.72
N TRP A 353 18.99 6.75 18.82
CA TRP A 353 19.29 8.03 18.20
C TRP A 353 18.13 9.00 18.36
N ASP A 354 18.46 10.20 18.81
CA ASP A 354 17.53 11.30 18.99
C ASP A 354 17.80 12.35 17.91
N LEU A 355 16.74 12.94 17.35
CA LEU A 355 16.86 14.15 16.54
C LEU A 355 16.78 15.35 17.49
N VAL A 356 17.89 16.07 17.63
CA VAL A 356 18.01 17.26 18.47
C VAL A 356 17.95 18.48 17.56
N VAL A 357 17.01 19.37 17.82
CA VAL A 357 16.79 20.62 17.09
C VAL A 357 17.21 21.79 17.95
N ASP A 358 18.07 22.65 17.41
CA ASP A 358 18.58 23.84 18.09
C ASP A 358 17.54 24.97 18.13
N GLU A 359 17.95 26.13 18.64
CA GLU A 359 17.13 27.34 18.61
C GLU A 359 16.77 27.76 17.17
N GLU A 360 15.61 28.40 17.03
CA GLU A 360 15.16 28.92 15.75
C GLU A 360 16.02 30.12 15.33
N VAL A 361 16.45 30.12 14.08
CA VAL A 361 17.15 31.25 13.45
C VAL A 361 16.21 31.93 12.46
N ASP A 362 15.91 33.21 12.69
CA ASP A 362 15.21 34.05 11.72
C ASP A 362 16.16 34.36 10.55
N ILE A 363 15.74 34.01 9.34
CA ILE A 363 16.48 34.24 8.10
C ILE A 363 15.76 35.25 7.19
N THR A 364 14.81 36.03 7.72
CA THR A 364 14.24 37.16 6.98
C THR A 364 15.36 38.12 6.57
N PRO A 365 15.35 38.60 5.32
CA PRO A 365 16.27 39.66 4.91
C PRO A 365 16.11 40.88 5.80
N ASP A 366 17.22 41.52 6.15
CA ASP A 366 17.19 42.79 6.86
C ASP A 366 16.27 43.79 6.16
N THR A 367 15.41 44.43 6.94
CA THR A 367 14.61 45.57 6.47
C THR A 367 15.40 46.85 6.71
N ASN A 368 15.16 47.91 5.93
CA ASN A 368 15.76 49.24 6.22
C ASN A 368 15.55 49.69 7.67
N THR A 369 14.49 49.21 8.33
CA THR A 369 14.20 49.40 9.76
C THR A 369 15.14 48.64 10.71
N SER A 370 15.53 47.38 10.42
CA SER A 370 16.45 46.60 11.27
C SER A 370 17.88 47.18 11.24
N VAL A 371 18.27 47.79 10.11
CA VAL A 371 19.56 48.48 9.96
C VAL A 371 19.61 49.77 10.80
N THR A 372 18.51 50.52 10.91
CA THR A 372 18.50 51.78 11.70
C THR A 372 18.57 51.59 13.21
N SER A 373 18.22 50.41 13.74
CA SER A 373 18.33 50.09 15.16
C SER A 373 19.68 49.47 15.57
N SER A 374 20.51 49.02 14.62
CA SER A 374 21.81 48.39 14.91
C SER A 374 22.99 49.36 14.85
N VAL A 375 22.79 50.58 14.33
CA VAL A 375 23.78 51.65 14.44
C VAL A 375 23.77 52.21 15.86
N LYS A 376 24.81 51.89 16.65
CA LYS A 376 25.12 52.62 17.88
C LYS A 376 25.08 54.13 17.56
N PRO A 377 24.42 54.97 18.39
CA PRO A 377 24.53 56.40 18.22
C PRO A 377 26.02 56.76 18.35
N ASN A 378 26.57 57.41 17.31
CA ASN A 378 27.84 58.12 17.47
C ASN A 378 27.60 59.18 18.54
N VAL A 379 28.41 59.08 19.60
CA VAL A 379 28.38 59.88 20.83
C VAL A 379 28.27 61.38 20.54
#